data_AF-S2J3J8-F1
#
_entry.id   AF-S2J3J8-F1
#
_cell.length_a   1.000
_cell.length_b   1.000
_cell.length_c   1.000
_cell.angle_alpha   90.00
_cell.angle_beta   90.00
_cell.angle_gamma   90.00
#
_symmetry.space_group_name_H-M   'P 1'
#
loop_
_entity.id
_entity.type
_entity.pdbx_description
1 polymer ?
#
loop_
_entity_poly.entity_id
_entity_poly.type
_entity_poly.pdbx_seq_one_letter_code
_entity_poly.pdbx_strand_id
1 'polypeptide(L)'
;MLNTTEDIIDNASNILIEEALSISEAAQRLKSNTESRDGYHQAIYLMFKSLDAGGKVIVTGVGKSGKIGEKIVATMLSTGTCATFLHPVEALHGDLGTVQPNDVVLALSFSGNTEELLMLLPSLKHRNIPVIGLGGNSKSKLARECAAWIDGYVKREAGDIPAPTSSTTLTLALGDALALTLAKLRTFTTDGFALNHPGGSLGRRLLLKVKDIIIDSSKVATVNRNTSLDIVIMEMTQHPRGSGVIVLEDDLADSNNHHHIEENTNSNYMFPSPPISETSSIEDYDISSKSSKIAGVITHGDIHRVLKSATKEGIFQIRAVDIMSSNPVVFQDEGLASDAVTTMKEKNIPLLPVINSDKNWVGVITLKDLQELF
;
A
#
# COMPACT_ATOMS: atom_id res chain seq x y z
N MET A 1 -29.53 -32.09 -25.65
CA MET A 1 -28.99 -31.07 -26.58
C MET A 1 -29.55 -29.75 -26.08
N LEU A 2 -28.78 -28.97 -25.31
CA LEU A 2 -29.17 -27.64 -24.82
C LEU A 2 -29.21 -26.74 -26.07
N ASN A 3 -30.39 -26.59 -26.67
CA ASN A 3 -30.53 -26.08 -28.04
C ASN A 3 -31.11 -24.66 -28.11
N THR A 4 -31.41 -24.04 -26.97
CA THR A 4 -31.82 -22.63 -26.90
C THR A 4 -30.86 -21.83 -26.03
N THR A 5 -30.74 -20.53 -26.30
CA THR A 5 -29.96 -19.61 -25.45
C THR A 5 -30.46 -19.63 -24.00
N GLU A 6 -31.77 -19.82 -23.80
CA GLU A 6 -32.40 -19.92 -22.49
C GLU A 6 -31.90 -21.17 -21.73
N ASP A 7 -31.84 -22.33 -22.39
CA ASP A 7 -31.29 -23.56 -21.79
C ASP A 7 -29.84 -23.42 -21.32
N ILE A 8 -29.00 -22.70 -22.09
CA ILE A 8 -27.58 -22.49 -21.75
C ILE A 8 -27.45 -21.59 -20.53
N ILE A 9 -28.22 -20.50 -20.48
CA ILE A 9 -28.22 -19.56 -19.35
C ILE A 9 -28.77 -20.22 -18.09
N ASP A 10 -29.86 -20.99 -18.20
CA ASP A 10 -30.44 -21.73 -17.09
C ASP A 10 -29.45 -22.76 -16.53
N ASN A 11 -28.75 -23.49 -17.40
CA ASN A 11 -27.72 -24.42 -16.97
C ASN A 11 -26.57 -23.72 -16.22
N ALA A 12 -26.07 -22.61 -16.73
CA ALA A 12 -25.01 -21.83 -16.07
C ALA A 12 -25.48 -21.26 -14.71
N SER A 13 -26.71 -20.74 -14.66
CA SER A 13 -27.35 -20.23 -13.44
C SER A 13 -27.47 -21.33 -12.38
N ASN A 14 -27.95 -22.53 -12.77
CA ASN A 14 -28.10 -23.66 -11.87
C ASN A 14 -26.76 -24.11 -11.28
N ILE A 15 -25.69 -24.14 -12.08
CA ILE A 15 -24.34 -24.47 -11.59
C ILE A 15 -23.90 -23.49 -10.49
N LEU A 16 -24.08 -22.18 -10.71
CA LEU A 16 -23.72 -21.15 -9.73
C LEU A 16 -24.54 -21.28 -8.44
N ILE A 17 -25.84 -21.57 -8.56
CA ILE A 17 -26.72 -21.79 -7.41
C ILE A 17 -26.27 -23.02 -6.61
N GLU A 18 -25.90 -24.13 -7.26
CA GLU A 18 -25.43 -25.34 -6.60
C GLU A 18 -24.14 -25.12 -5.81
N GLU A 19 -23.19 -24.36 -6.37
CA GLU A 19 -21.97 -23.98 -5.65
C GLU A 19 -22.29 -23.05 -4.46
N ALA A 20 -23.18 -22.07 -4.64
CA ALA A 20 -23.59 -21.17 -3.56
C ALA A 20 -24.33 -21.91 -2.42
N LEU A 21 -25.15 -22.92 -2.76
CA LEU A 21 -25.80 -23.79 -1.79
C LEU A 21 -24.78 -24.57 -0.98
N SER A 22 -23.74 -25.10 -1.61
CA SER A 22 -22.67 -25.84 -0.92
C SER A 22 -21.95 -24.98 0.14
N ILE A 23 -21.69 -23.71 -0.16
CA ILE A 23 -21.15 -22.74 0.81
C ILE A 23 -22.15 -22.48 1.95
N SER A 24 -23.41 -22.25 1.61
CA SER A 24 -24.47 -21.94 2.58
C SER A 24 -24.70 -23.10 3.56
N GLU A 25 -24.73 -24.34 3.05
CA GLU A 25 -24.87 -25.54 3.87
C GLU A 25 -23.66 -25.72 4.80
N ALA A 26 -22.43 -25.49 4.33
CA ALA A 26 -21.25 -25.55 5.19
C ALA A 26 -21.29 -24.50 6.31
N ALA A 27 -21.70 -23.27 6.00
CA ALA A 27 -21.88 -22.21 6.98
C ALA A 27 -22.95 -22.56 8.05
N GLN A 28 -24.01 -23.26 7.65
CA GLN A 28 -25.00 -23.79 8.59
C GLN A 28 -24.41 -24.89 9.47
N ARG A 29 -23.68 -25.85 8.89
CA ARG A 29 -23.03 -26.95 9.65
C ARG A 29 -22.05 -26.42 10.69
N LEU A 30 -21.29 -25.37 10.40
CA LEU A 30 -20.41 -24.71 11.39
C LEU A 30 -21.16 -24.21 12.64
N LYS A 31 -22.47 -23.93 12.53
CA LYS A 31 -23.30 -23.49 13.66
C LYS A 31 -24.08 -24.62 14.31
N SER A 32 -24.61 -25.56 13.52
CA SER A 32 -25.57 -26.57 13.97
C SER A 32 -24.94 -27.94 14.27
N ASN A 33 -23.77 -28.24 13.71
CA ASN A 33 -23.08 -29.51 13.89
C ASN A 33 -21.86 -29.33 14.82
N THR A 34 -21.86 -30.05 15.94
CA THR A 34 -20.80 -29.99 16.96
C THR A 34 -19.44 -30.41 16.41
N GLU A 35 -19.36 -31.49 15.63
CA GLU A 35 -18.09 -31.98 15.07
C GLU A 35 -17.49 -30.97 14.08
N SER A 36 -18.31 -30.42 13.18
CA SER A 36 -17.87 -29.39 12.21
C SER A 36 -17.39 -28.13 12.94
N ARG A 37 -18.10 -27.71 13.99
CA ARG A 37 -17.72 -26.53 14.80
C ARG A 37 -16.42 -26.75 15.56
N ASP A 38 -16.30 -27.86 16.26
CA ASP A 38 -15.17 -28.16 17.13
C ASP A 38 -13.90 -28.39 16.28
N GLY A 39 -14.04 -29.05 15.13
CA GLY A 39 -12.96 -29.22 14.15
C GLY A 39 -12.46 -27.89 13.58
N TYR A 40 -13.35 -26.98 13.21
CA TYR A 40 -12.99 -25.63 12.75
C TYR A 40 -12.31 -24.81 13.85
N HIS A 41 -12.85 -24.83 15.07
CA HIS A 41 -12.26 -24.13 16.21
C HIS A 41 -10.84 -24.66 16.52
N GLN A 42 -10.67 -25.98 16.54
CA GLN A 42 -9.38 -26.60 16.78
C GLN A 42 -8.36 -26.25 15.69
N ALA A 43 -8.79 -26.18 14.43
CA ALA A 43 -7.93 -25.74 13.33
C ALA A 43 -7.42 -24.30 13.54
N ILE A 44 -8.32 -23.36 13.85
CA ILE A 44 -7.95 -21.97 14.15
C ILE A 44 -7.00 -21.90 15.35
N TYR A 45 -7.27 -22.65 16.42
CA TYR A 45 -6.41 -22.69 17.60
C TYR A 45 -4.99 -23.17 17.28
N LEU A 46 -4.86 -24.27 16.53
CA LEU A 46 -3.56 -24.81 16.10
C LEU A 46 -2.80 -23.83 15.21
N MET A 47 -3.49 -23.19 14.26
CA MET A 47 -2.91 -22.16 13.40
C MET A 47 -2.44 -20.95 14.20
N PHE A 48 -3.28 -20.43 15.10
CA PHE A 48 -2.93 -19.30 15.96
C PHE A 48 -1.71 -19.62 16.83
N LYS A 49 -1.69 -20.78 17.50
CA LYS A 49 -0.58 -21.22 18.33
C LYS A 49 0.72 -21.37 17.54
N SER A 50 0.64 -21.93 16.33
CA SER A 50 1.79 -22.07 15.42
C SER A 50 2.38 -20.70 15.08
N LEU A 51 1.53 -19.75 14.69
CA LEU A 51 1.94 -18.39 14.33
C LEU A 51 2.50 -17.60 15.52
N ASP A 52 1.92 -17.73 16.72
CA ASP A 52 2.41 -17.09 17.96
C ASP A 52 3.79 -17.61 18.37
N ALA A 53 4.06 -18.89 18.10
CA ALA A 53 5.36 -19.52 18.30
C ALA A 53 6.37 -19.23 17.16
N GLY A 54 6.06 -18.30 16.24
CA GLY A 54 6.92 -17.92 15.13
C GLY A 54 6.96 -18.92 13.96
N GLY A 55 6.05 -19.91 13.93
CA GLY A 55 5.87 -20.83 12.82
C GLY A 55 5.03 -20.26 11.68
N LYS A 56 4.82 -21.06 10.65
CA LYS A 56 3.98 -20.72 9.49
C LYS A 56 2.93 -21.78 9.17
N VAL A 57 1.91 -21.38 8.42
CA VAL A 57 0.91 -22.30 7.86
C VAL A 57 1.41 -22.87 6.54
N ILE A 58 1.63 -24.17 6.48
CA ILE A 58 2.00 -24.88 5.25
C ILE A 58 0.75 -25.49 4.63
N VAL A 59 0.35 -25.00 3.47
CA VAL A 59 -0.79 -25.55 2.73
C VAL A 59 -0.30 -26.57 1.72
N THR A 60 -0.96 -27.73 1.62
CA THR A 60 -0.58 -28.80 0.69
C THR A 60 -1.81 -29.45 0.07
N GLY A 61 -1.70 -29.87 -1.19
CA GLY A 61 -2.76 -30.53 -1.94
C GLY A 61 -2.31 -30.86 -3.36
N VAL A 62 -3.00 -31.78 -4.02
CA VAL A 62 -2.72 -32.17 -5.42
C VAL A 62 -3.78 -31.64 -6.38
N GLY A 63 -3.42 -31.48 -7.65
CA GLY A 63 -4.36 -31.14 -8.71
C GLY A 63 -5.15 -29.86 -8.45
N LYS A 64 -6.47 -29.91 -8.62
CA LYS A 64 -7.34 -28.74 -8.39
C LYS A 64 -7.30 -28.28 -6.92
N SER A 65 -7.25 -29.20 -5.96
CA SER A 65 -7.09 -28.85 -4.54
C SER A 65 -5.78 -28.14 -4.27
N GLY A 66 -4.69 -28.53 -4.96
CA GLY A 66 -3.41 -27.83 -4.90
C GLY A 66 -3.51 -26.37 -5.38
N LYS A 67 -4.17 -26.12 -6.52
CA LYS A 67 -4.40 -24.75 -7.04
C LYS A 67 -5.23 -23.89 -6.09
N ILE A 68 -6.25 -24.47 -5.47
CA ILE A 68 -7.01 -23.78 -4.41
C ILE A 68 -6.09 -23.50 -3.22
N GLY A 69 -5.22 -24.44 -2.84
CA GLY A 69 -4.20 -24.26 -1.81
C GLY A 69 -3.27 -23.07 -2.08
N GLU A 70 -2.78 -22.91 -3.31
CA GLU A 70 -1.97 -21.75 -3.71
C GLU A 70 -2.73 -20.43 -3.53
N LYS A 71 -4.02 -20.38 -3.91
CA LYS A 71 -4.88 -19.20 -3.66
C LYS A 71 -5.04 -18.95 -2.16
N ILE A 72 -5.30 -19.99 -1.36
CA ILE A 72 -5.44 -19.86 0.10
C ILE A 72 -4.16 -19.28 0.71
N VAL A 73 -2.98 -19.74 0.29
CA VAL A 73 -1.70 -19.18 0.70
C VAL A 73 -1.60 -17.70 0.32
N ALA A 74 -1.96 -17.34 -0.91
CA ALA A 74 -1.98 -15.94 -1.33
C ALA A 74 -2.91 -15.08 -0.45
N THR A 75 -4.13 -15.56 -0.15
CA THR A 75 -5.04 -14.85 0.78
C THR A 75 -4.39 -14.71 2.17
N MET A 76 -3.83 -15.78 2.73
CA MET A 76 -3.20 -15.76 4.05
C MET A 76 -2.05 -14.74 4.13
N LEU A 77 -1.17 -14.73 3.14
CA LEU A 77 -0.08 -13.77 3.05
C LEU A 77 -0.61 -12.33 2.96
N SER A 78 -1.62 -12.10 2.12
CA SER A 78 -2.26 -10.79 1.99
C SER A 78 -2.97 -10.34 3.27
N THR A 79 -3.43 -11.26 4.12
CA THR A 79 -4.07 -10.95 5.40
C THR A 79 -3.12 -11.07 6.61
N GLY A 80 -1.81 -11.08 6.37
CA GLY A 80 -0.77 -11.02 7.42
C GLY A 80 -0.46 -12.34 8.12
N THR A 81 -0.93 -13.46 7.59
CA THR A 81 -0.60 -14.80 8.04
C THR A 81 0.57 -15.35 7.24
N CYS A 82 1.68 -15.66 7.92
CA CYS A 82 2.81 -16.30 7.25
C CYS A 82 2.39 -17.70 6.79
N ALA A 83 2.41 -17.91 5.48
CA ALA A 83 2.00 -19.16 4.87
C ALA A 83 2.85 -19.49 3.64
N THR A 84 2.93 -20.77 3.30
CA THR A 84 3.58 -21.24 2.07
C THR A 84 2.86 -22.47 1.50
N PHE A 85 2.94 -22.65 0.18
CA PHE A 85 2.42 -23.84 -0.47
C PHE A 85 3.52 -24.88 -0.62
N LEU A 86 3.23 -26.12 -0.23
CA LEU A 86 4.14 -27.27 -0.36
C LEU A 86 3.46 -28.36 -1.18
N HIS A 87 3.89 -28.56 -2.42
CA HIS A 87 3.35 -29.62 -3.26
C HIS A 87 3.76 -30.99 -2.69
N PRO A 88 2.83 -31.94 -2.50
CA PRO A 88 3.11 -33.14 -1.73
C PRO A 88 4.08 -34.11 -2.43
N VAL A 89 4.09 -34.14 -3.77
CA VAL A 89 5.07 -34.93 -4.53
C VAL A 89 6.49 -34.39 -4.31
N GLU A 90 6.68 -33.07 -4.39
CA GLU A 90 8.00 -32.44 -4.20
C GLU A 90 8.46 -32.59 -2.74
N ALA A 91 7.51 -32.52 -1.78
CA ALA A 91 7.80 -32.75 -0.38
C ALA A 91 8.42 -34.13 -0.12
N LEU A 92 7.90 -35.18 -0.78
CA LEU A 92 8.45 -36.53 -0.70
C LEU A 92 9.87 -36.65 -1.29
N HIS A 93 10.27 -35.69 -2.14
CA HIS A 93 11.57 -35.68 -2.83
C HIS A 93 12.56 -34.63 -2.29
N GLY A 94 12.28 -34.03 -1.12
CA GLY A 94 13.24 -33.18 -0.41
C GLY A 94 12.63 -31.90 0.16
N ASP A 95 11.56 -31.37 -0.45
CA ASP A 95 10.99 -30.09 -0.06
C ASP A 95 10.34 -30.11 1.33
N LEU A 96 10.15 -31.30 1.93
CA LEU A 96 9.78 -31.43 3.33
C LEU A 96 10.82 -30.79 4.27
N GLY A 97 12.05 -30.51 3.80
CA GLY A 97 13.03 -29.69 4.51
C GLY A 97 12.56 -28.26 4.82
N THR A 98 11.57 -27.74 4.09
CA THR A 98 10.98 -26.41 4.34
C THR A 98 10.09 -26.37 5.59
N VAL A 99 9.65 -27.53 6.09
CA VAL A 99 8.86 -27.67 7.31
C VAL A 99 9.77 -27.54 8.53
N GLN A 100 9.53 -26.50 9.32
CA GLN A 100 10.28 -26.13 10.52
C GLN A 100 9.52 -26.51 11.80
N PRO A 101 10.20 -26.57 12.96
CA PRO A 101 9.52 -26.65 14.25
C PRO A 101 8.50 -25.52 14.41
N ASN A 102 7.41 -25.79 15.12
CA ASN A 102 6.27 -24.88 15.34
C ASN A 102 5.37 -24.62 14.13
N ASP A 103 5.69 -25.12 12.93
CA ASP A 103 4.79 -25.03 11.79
C ASP A 103 3.50 -25.84 11.99
N VAL A 104 2.48 -25.53 11.19
CA VAL A 104 1.24 -26.30 11.09
C VAL A 104 0.95 -26.59 9.63
N VAL A 105 0.44 -27.79 9.32
CA VAL A 105 0.09 -28.18 7.95
C VAL A 105 -1.43 -28.13 7.77
N LEU A 106 -1.89 -27.48 6.70
CA LEU A 106 -3.26 -27.58 6.17
C LEU A 106 -3.26 -28.47 4.93
N ALA A 107 -3.75 -29.70 5.06
CA ALA A 107 -3.82 -30.68 3.99
C ALA A 107 -5.20 -30.70 3.32
N LEU A 108 -5.23 -30.38 2.02
CA LEU A 108 -6.44 -30.29 1.21
C LEU A 108 -6.66 -31.58 0.43
N SER A 109 -7.69 -32.36 0.79
CA SER A 109 -8.07 -33.57 0.08
C SER A 109 -9.56 -33.83 0.22
N PHE A 110 -10.32 -33.63 -0.86
CA PHE A 110 -11.77 -33.86 -0.81
C PHE A 110 -12.12 -35.31 -0.42
N SER A 111 -11.43 -36.30 -1.00
CA SER A 111 -11.63 -37.71 -0.66
C SER A 111 -11.04 -38.09 0.70
N GLY A 112 -10.07 -37.33 1.19
CA GLY A 112 -9.24 -37.59 2.36
C GLY A 112 -8.37 -38.85 2.25
N ASN A 113 -8.23 -39.40 1.04
CA ASN A 113 -7.46 -40.61 0.74
C ASN A 113 -6.44 -40.41 -0.39
N THR A 114 -6.11 -39.16 -0.72
CA THR A 114 -5.04 -38.83 -1.66
C THR A 114 -3.71 -39.43 -1.20
N GLU A 115 -3.13 -40.31 -2.01
CA GLU A 115 -1.99 -41.14 -1.63
C GLU A 115 -0.76 -40.31 -1.26
N GLU A 116 -0.41 -39.31 -2.07
CA GLU A 116 0.74 -38.45 -1.87
C GLU A 116 0.68 -37.70 -0.53
N LEU A 117 -0.53 -37.26 -0.13
CA LEU A 117 -0.74 -36.61 1.16
C LEU A 117 -0.62 -37.60 2.33
N LEU A 118 -1.17 -38.80 2.18
CA LEU A 118 -1.07 -39.84 3.21
C LEU A 118 0.37 -40.29 3.44
N MET A 119 1.19 -40.32 2.39
CA MET A 119 2.62 -40.63 2.47
C MET A 119 3.42 -39.59 3.27
N LEU A 120 2.93 -38.35 3.38
CA LEU A 120 3.58 -37.31 4.19
C LEU A 120 3.33 -37.46 5.69
N LEU A 121 2.19 -38.06 6.09
CA LEU A 121 1.74 -38.09 7.48
C LEU A 121 2.77 -38.69 8.45
N PRO A 122 3.44 -39.83 8.16
CA PRO A 122 4.45 -40.38 9.07
C PRO A 122 5.59 -39.41 9.34
N SER A 123 6.08 -38.73 8.30
CA SER A 123 7.19 -37.77 8.41
C SER A 123 6.80 -36.51 9.17
N LEU A 124 5.58 -35.99 8.96
CA LEU A 124 5.04 -34.86 9.71
C LEU A 124 4.83 -35.22 11.18
N LYS A 125 4.32 -36.42 11.46
CA LYS A 125 4.13 -36.95 12.81
C LYS A 125 5.46 -37.13 13.54
N HIS A 126 6.49 -37.66 12.87
CA HIS A 126 7.83 -37.80 13.45
C HIS A 126 8.45 -36.45 13.83
N ARG A 127 8.12 -35.39 13.07
CA ARG A 127 8.55 -34.01 13.34
C ARG A 127 7.66 -33.26 14.35
N ASN A 128 6.64 -33.92 14.93
CA ASN A 128 5.63 -33.31 15.81
C ASN A 128 4.91 -32.12 15.17
N ILE A 129 4.68 -32.15 13.86
CA ILE A 129 3.96 -31.10 13.14
C ILE A 129 2.46 -31.41 13.14
N PRO A 130 1.61 -30.56 13.73
CA PRO A 130 0.17 -30.76 13.69
C PRO A 130 -0.35 -30.65 12.24
N VAL A 131 -1.18 -31.62 11.85
CA VAL A 131 -1.85 -31.64 10.54
C VAL A 131 -3.33 -31.32 10.73
N ILE A 132 -3.83 -30.37 9.97
CA ILE A 132 -5.23 -30.00 9.83
C ILE A 132 -5.70 -30.54 8.49
N GLY A 133 -6.71 -31.41 8.47
CA GLY A 133 -7.31 -31.90 7.23
C GLY A 133 -8.51 -31.06 6.82
N LEU A 134 -8.64 -30.76 5.53
CA LEU A 134 -9.85 -30.18 4.95
C LEU A 134 -10.33 -31.07 3.80
N GLY A 135 -11.55 -31.61 3.94
CA GLY A 135 -12.11 -32.53 2.95
C GLY A 135 -13.58 -32.85 3.18
N GLY A 136 -14.17 -33.62 2.26
CA GLY A 136 -15.58 -33.99 2.30
C GLY A 136 -15.87 -35.29 3.05
N ASN A 137 -14.88 -36.13 3.30
CA ASN A 137 -15.07 -37.43 3.96
C ASN A 137 -14.44 -37.47 5.36
N SER A 138 -15.26 -37.21 6.39
CA SER A 138 -14.84 -37.26 7.80
C SER A 138 -14.42 -38.65 8.29
N LYS A 139 -14.70 -39.71 7.53
CA LYS A 139 -14.28 -41.08 7.84
C LYS A 139 -13.02 -41.50 7.07
N SER A 140 -12.41 -40.62 6.30
CA SER A 140 -11.22 -40.88 5.50
C SER A 140 -9.98 -41.17 6.35
N LYS A 141 -8.90 -41.67 5.72
CA LYS A 141 -7.63 -41.88 6.41
C LYS A 141 -7.05 -40.57 6.95
N LEU A 142 -7.06 -39.51 6.13
CA LEU A 142 -6.56 -38.19 6.56
C LEU A 142 -7.33 -37.66 7.77
N ALA A 143 -8.67 -37.78 7.77
CA ALA A 143 -9.52 -37.31 8.86
C ALA A 143 -9.23 -37.99 10.21
N ARG A 144 -8.78 -39.26 10.19
CA ARG A 144 -8.45 -40.02 11.41
C ARG A 144 -7.06 -39.71 11.96
N GLU A 145 -6.13 -39.31 11.10
CA GLU A 145 -4.73 -39.05 11.47
C GLU A 145 -4.45 -37.57 11.76
N CYS A 146 -5.30 -36.66 11.27
CA CYS A 146 -5.15 -35.23 11.51
C CYS A 146 -5.51 -34.83 12.95
N ALA A 147 -4.87 -33.76 13.43
CA ALA A 147 -5.15 -33.16 14.75
C ALA A 147 -6.44 -32.31 14.75
N ALA A 148 -6.90 -31.86 13.59
CA ALA A 148 -8.18 -31.18 13.41
C ALA A 148 -8.74 -31.46 12.01
N TRP A 149 -10.06 -31.59 11.91
CA TRP A 149 -10.76 -31.83 10.65
C TRP A 149 -11.72 -30.68 10.34
N ILE A 150 -11.56 -30.06 9.18
CA ILE A 150 -12.47 -29.05 8.64
C ILE A 150 -13.42 -29.75 7.66
N ASP A 151 -14.71 -29.68 7.99
CA ASP A 151 -15.78 -30.24 7.19
C ASP A 151 -16.01 -29.45 5.89
N GLY A 152 -15.49 -30.00 4.79
CA GLY A 152 -15.70 -29.53 3.42
C GLY A 152 -16.66 -30.42 2.63
N TYR A 153 -17.62 -31.09 3.29
CA TYR A 153 -18.59 -31.94 2.61
C TYR A 153 -19.45 -31.15 1.60
N VAL A 154 -19.56 -31.68 0.38
CA VAL A 154 -20.54 -31.25 -0.61
C VAL A 154 -21.42 -32.44 -1.00
N LYS A 155 -22.71 -32.19 -1.18
CA LYS A 155 -23.68 -33.23 -1.54
C LYS A 155 -23.42 -33.81 -2.93
N ARG A 156 -23.06 -32.95 -3.88
CA ARG A 156 -22.66 -33.29 -5.25
C ARG A 156 -21.78 -32.19 -5.83
N GLU A 157 -21.04 -32.51 -6.88
CA GLU A 157 -20.42 -31.50 -7.74
C GLU A 157 -21.49 -30.89 -8.65
N ALA A 158 -21.32 -29.62 -9.00
CA ALA A 158 -22.21 -28.93 -9.91
C ALA A 158 -22.05 -29.43 -11.35
N GLY A 159 -23.18 -29.65 -12.01
CA GLY A 159 -23.26 -30.15 -13.39
C GLY A 159 -23.21 -31.69 -13.50
N ASP A 160 -23.19 -32.18 -14.75
CA ASP A 160 -23.32 -33.62 -15.05
C ASP A 160 -21.98 -34.36 -15.17
N ILE A 161 -20.86 -33.68 -14.99
CA ILE A 161 -19.51 -34.26 -15.12
C ILE A 161 -18.87 -34.44 -13.74
N PRO A 162 -18.05 -35.50 -13.54
CA PRO A 162 -17.41 -35.78 -12.25
C PRO A 162 -16.17 -34.88 -12.00
N ALA A 163 -16.21 -33.63 -12.47
CA ALA A 163 -15.12 -32.68 -12.26
C ALA A 163 -15.34 -31.94 -10.93
N PRO A 164 -14.28 -31.74 -10.11
CA PRO A 164 -14.41 -30.91 -8.92
C PRO A 164 -14.78 -29.47 -9.31
N THR A 165 -15.89 -28.98 -8.76
CA THR A 165 -16.47 -27.64 -8.95
C THR A 165 -16.91 -27.11 -7.58
N SER A 166 -18.04 -27.60 -7.07
CA SER A 166 -18.58 -27.24 -5.76
C SER A 166 -17.61 -27.55 -4.62
N SER A 167 -16.90 -28.67 -4.67
CA SER A 167 -15.90 -29.01 -3.64
C SER A 167 -14.72 -28.03 -3.65
N THR A 168 -14.25 -27.60 -4.82
CA THR A 168 -13.16 -26.61 -4.93
C THR A 168 -13.61 -25.22 -4.50
N THR A 169 -14.82 -24.81 -4.86
CA THR A 169 -15.41 -23.52 -4.47
C THR A 169 -15.64 -23.46 -2.96
N LEU A 170 -16.16 -24.53 -2.35
CA LEU A 170 -16.30 -24.61 -0.90
C LEU A 170 -14.95 -24.57 -0.19
N THR A 171 -13.96 -25.32 -0.69
CA THR A 171 -12.59 -25.32 -0.12
C THR A 171 -11.99 -23.92 -0.15
N LEU A 172 -12.17 -23.20 -1.26
CA LEU A 172 -11.72 -21.82 -1.41
C LEU A 172 -12.38 -20.89 -0.39
N ALA A 173 -13.72 -20.96 -0.27
CA ALA A 173 -14.48 -20.15 0.67
C ALA A 173 -14.12 -20.42 2.13
N LEU A 174 -13.91 -21.70 2.49
CA LEU A 174 -13.42 -22.09 3.82
C LEU A 174 -12.01 -21.56 4.09
N GLY A 175 -11.12 -21.60 3.08
CA GLY A 175 -9.78 -21.04 3.17
C GLY A 175 -9.78 -19.52 3.40
N ASP A 176 -10.63 -18.78 2.69
CA ASP A 176 -10.81 -17.34 2.92
C ASP A 176 -11.37 -17.06 4.31
N ALA A 177 -12.32 -17.87 4.79
CA ALA A 177 -12.84 -17.76 6.15
C ALA A 177 -11.76 -18.01 7.21
N LEU A 178 -10.88 -19.00 7.02
CA LEU A 178 -9.73 -19.24 7.91
C LEU A 178 -8.80 -18.02 7.95
N ALA A 179 -8.40 -17.53 6.77
CA ALA A 179 -7.47 -16.40 6.65
C ALA A 179 -8.02 -15.11 7.29
N LEU A 180 -9.30 -14.80 7.07
CA LEU A 180 -9.94 -13.62 7.66
C LEU A 180 -10.19 -13.77 9.17
N THR A 181 -10.50 -14.99 9.64
CA THR A 181 -10.65 -15.25 11.08
C THR A 181 -9.31 -15.10 11.80
N LEU A 182 -8.22 -15.63 11.24
CA LEU A 182 -6.87 -15.45 11.78
C LEU A 182 -6.43 -13.99 11.79
N ALA A 183 -6.69 -13.25 10.70
CA ALA A 183 -6.40 -11.82 10.60
C ALA A 183 -7.11 -11.03 11.71
N LYS A 184 -8.39 -11.33 11.95
CA LYS A 184 -9.17 -10.71 13.03
C LYS A 184 -8.59 -11.03 14.42
N LEU A 185 -8.20 -12.28 14.66
CA LEU A 185 -7.62 -12.71 15.95
C LEU A 185 -6.24 -12.11 16.23
N ARG A 186 -5.44 -11.89 15.18
CA ARG A 186 -4.09 -11.30 15.28
C ARG A 186 -4.08 -9.78 15.20
N THR A 187 -5.24 -9.12 15.29
CA THR A 187 -5.39 -7.66 15.20
C THR A 187 -4.75 -7.10 13.93
N PHE A 188 -4.93 -7.78 12.78
CA PHE A 188 -4.39 -7.32 11.52
C PHE A 188 -4.97 -5.96 11.15
N THR A 189 -4.14 -4.92 11.24
CA THR A 189 -4.52 -3.54 10.95
C THR A 189 -4.45 -3.27 9.45
N THR A 190 -5.15 -2.22 9.00
CA THR A 190 -5.02 -1.68 7.63
C THR A 190 -3.58 -1.35 7.27
N ASP A 191 -2.77 -0.94 8.26
CA ASP A 191 -1.36 -0.63 8.09
C ASP A 191 -0.53 -1.91 7.84
N GLY A 192 -0.84 -3.00 8.53
CA GLY A 192 -0.27 -4.32 8.27
C GLY A 192 -0.61 -4.88 6.89
N PHE A 193 -1.80 -4.57 6.36
CA PHE A 193 -2.16 -4.87 4.97
C PHE A 193 -1.32 -4.06 3.99
N ALA A 194 -1.16 -2.76 4.23
CA ALA A 194 -0.41 -1.89 3.35
C ALA A 194 1.08 -2.24 3.28
N LEU A 195 1.68 -2.62 4.42
CA LEU A 195 3.08 -3.06 4.50
C LEU A 195 3.36 -4.31 3.66
N ASN A 196 2.38 -5.21 3.56
CA ASN A 196 2.48 -6.42 2.73
C ASN A 196 2.10 -6.17 1.25
N HIS A 197 1.66 -4.96 0.89
CA HIS A 197 1.27 -4.59 -0.48
C HIS A 197 1.78 -3.19 -0.89
N PRO A 198 3.08 -2.87 -0.77
CA PRO A 198 3.60 -1.52 -0.97
C PRO A 198 3.43 -0.99 -2.40
N GLY A 199 3.32 -1.88 -3.40
CA GLY A 199 3.20 -1.51 -4.81
C GLY A 199 1.79 -1.22 -5.32
N GLY A 200 0.75 -1.57 -4.56
CA GLY A 200 -0.65 -1.38 -4.96
C GLY A 200 -1.16 0.04 -4.66
N SER A 201 -2.17 0.50 -5.39
CA SER A 201 -2.80 1.83 -5.15
C SER A 201 -3.28 1.99 -3.70
N LEU A 202 -3.79 0.92 -3.09
CA LEU A 202 -4.21 0.91 -1.69
C LEU A 202 -3.01 0.99 -0.71
N GLY A 203 -1.91 0.29 -0.99
CA GLY A 203 -0.71 0.33 -0.14
C GLY A 203 -0.03 1.69 -0.18
N ARG A 204 0.10 2.29 -1.37
CA ARG A 204 0.58 3.67 -1.52
C ARG A 204 -0.30 4.66 -0.75
N ARG A 205 -1.63 4.53 -0.84
CA ARG A 205 -2.56 5.41 -0.12
C ARG A 205 -2.44 5.33 1.40
N LEU A 206 -2.04 4.18 1.92
CA LEU A 206 -1.95 3.96 3.37
C LEU A 206 -0.56 4.24 3.95
N LEU A 207 0.50 4.27 3.14
CA LEU A 207 1.88 4.40 3.62
C LEU A 207 2.66 5.60 3.10
N LEU A 208 2.26 6.17 1.96
CA LEU A 208 3.02 7.26 1.33
C LEU A 208 2.91 8.52 2.19
N LYS A 209 4.03 8.97 2.73
CA LYS A 209 4.11 10.22 3.49
C LYS A 209 4.42 11.39 2.58
N VAL A 210 4.05 12.58 3.03
CA VAL A 210 4.28 13.82 2.28
C VAL A 210 5.77 14.09 2.04
N LYS A 211 6.63 13.78 3.01
CA LYS A 211 8.09 13.92 2.87
C LYS A 211 8.69 13.12 1.70
N ASP A 212 8.06 12.01 1.30
CA ASP A 212 8.59 11.11 0.27
C ASP A 212 8.35 11.67 -1.15
N ILE A 213 7.51 12.70 -1.28
CA ILE A 213 7.07 13.28 -2.56
C ILE A 213 7.20 14.81 -2.61
N ILE A 214 7.81 15.40 -1.59
CA ILE A 214 7.95 16.85 -1.46
C ILE A 214 8.83 17.41 -2.58
N ILE A 215 8.42 18.55 -3.15
CA ILE A 215 9.30 19.41 -3.91
C ILE A 215 10.10 20.23 -2.89
N ASP A 216 11.37 19.88 -2.75
CA ASP A 216 12.30 20.51 -1.81
C ASP A 216 12.28 22.05 -1.90
N SER A 217 12.32 22.72 -0.75
CA SER A 217 12.32 24.18 -0.62
C SER A 217 13.30 24.89 -1.56
N SER A 218 14.49 24.33 -1.81
CA SER A 218 15.51 24.88 -2.72
C SER A 218 15.09 24.95 -4.19
N LYS A 219 14.00 24.26 -4.56
CA LYS A 219 13.48 24.16 -5.94
C LYS A 219 12.14 24.86 -6.11
N VAL A 220 11.66 25.54 -5.07
CA VAL A 220 10.38 26.24 -5.06
C VAL A 220 10.65 27.74 -5.21
N ALA A 221 9.85 28.42 -6.03
CA ALA A 221 9.91 29.88 -6.12
C ALA A 221 9.61 30.52 -4.76
N THR A 222 10.51 31.38 -4.29
CA THR A 222 10.33 32.13 -3.05
C THR A 222 10.55 33.62 -3.25
N VAL A 223 9.72 34.44 -2.63
CA VAL A 223 9.85 35.90 -2.63
C VAL A 223 9.55 36.49 -1.26
N ASN A 224 9.93 37.75 -1.06
CA ASN A 224 9.61 38.51 0.14
C ASN A 224 8.30 39.27 -0.03
N ARG A 225 7.71 39.75 1.08
CA ARG A 225 6.40 40.45 1.07
C ARG A 225 6.39 41.68 0.16
N ASN A 226 7.52 42.36 0.09
CA ASN A 226 7.68 43.62 -0.62
C ASN A 226 8.18 43.46 -2.07
N THR A 227 8.41 42.23 -2.54
CA THR A 227 8.88 41.94 -3.90
C THR A 227 7.85 42.38 -4.94
N SER A 228 8.30 43.02 -6.02
CA SER A 228 7.44 43.49 -7.11
C SER A 228 6.91 42.34 -7.98
N LEU A 229 5.72 42.54 -8.57
CA LEU A 229 5.02 41.51 -9.35
C LEU A 229 5.82 40.94 -10.53
N ASP A 230 6.67 41.74 -11.18
CA ASP A 230 7.54 41.28 -12.28
C ASP A 230 8.56 40.23 -11.80
N ILE A 231 9.16 40.44 -10.62
CA ILE A 231 10.06 39.47 -9.99
C ILE A 231 9.28 38.23 -9.56
N VAL A 232 8.06 38.37 -9.03
CA VAL A 232 7.19 37.23 -8.70
C VAL A 232 6.92 36.35 -9.93
N ILE A 233 6.60 36.97 -11.08
CA ILE A 233 6.36 36.23 -12.34
C ILE A 233 7.64 35.57 -12.85
N MET A 234 8.79 36.25 -12.74
CA MET A 234 10.09 35.70 -13.11
C MET A 234 10.42 34.46 -12.27
N GLU A 235 10.25 34.52 -10.95
CA GLU A 235 10.49 33.40 -10.04
C GLU A 235 9.60 32.19 -10.36
N MET A 236 8.31 32.41 -10.64
CA MET A 236 7.41 31.33 -11.08
C MET A 236 7.87 30.67 -12.38
N THR A 237 8.43 31.46 -13.29
CA THR A 237 8.92 30.96 -14.58
C THR A 237 10.19 30.14 -14.41
N GLN A 238 11.07 30.53 -13.48
CA GLN A 238 12.29 29.78 -13.16
C GLN A 238 12.02 28.49 -12.39
N HIS A 239 10.95 28.44 -11.59
CA HIS A 239 10.57 27.28 -10.76
C HIS A 239 9.17 26.73 -11.09
N PRO A 240 8.94 26.19 -12.30
CA PRO A 240 7.60 25.82 -12.76
C PRO A 240 6.98 24.62 -12.02
N ARG A 241 7.80 23.79 -11.34
CA ARG A 241 7.33 22.59 -10.65
C ARG A 241 6.48 22.87 -9.42
N GLY A 242 6.71 23.99 -8.73
CA GLY A 242 6.00 24.34 -7.51
C GLY A 242 4.53 24.73 -7.70
N SER A 243 4.07 25.00 -8.93
CA SER A 243 2.72 25.52 -9.26
C SER A 243 2.34 26.89 -8.65
N GLY A 244 3.27 27.55 -7.95
CA GLY A 244 3.10 28.85 -7.30
C GLY A 244 4.39 29.33 -6.62
N VAL A 245 4.28 30.44 -5.88
CA VAL A 245 5.38 31.08 -5.12
C VAL A 245 5.05 31.08 -3.64
N ILE A 246 6.05 30.75 -2.81
CA ILE A 246 5.98 30.92 -1.36
C ILE A 246 6.47 32.32 -1.00
N VAL A 247 5.63 33.10 -0.33
CA VAL A 247 6.02 34.40 0.21
C VAL A 247 6.54 34.18 1.63
N LEU A 248 7.77 34.58 1.88
CA LEU A 248 8.42 34.50 3.19
C LEU A 248 8.26 35.83 3.93
N GLU A 249 8.27 35.77 5.27
CA GLU A 249 8.39 36.97 6.10
C GLU A 249 9.77 37.61 5.90
N ASP A 250 9.83 38.94 5.89
CA ASP A 250 11.09 39.67 5.80
C ASP A 250 11.92 39.37 7.07
N ASP A 251 13.15 38.86 6.90
CA ASP A 251 14.11 38.76 8.00
C ASP A 251 14.37 40.18 8.54
N LEU A 252 14.06 40.44 9.82
CA LEU A 252 14.21 41.75 10.48
C LEU A 252 15.68 42.25 10.60
N ALA A 253 16.64 41.69 9.86
CA ALA A 253 18.07 41.90 10.08
C ALA A 253 18.81 42.75 9.02
N ASP A 254 18.24 43.09 7.87
CA ASP A 254 18.96 43.82 6.80
C ASP A 254 18.56 45.29 6.67
N SER A 255 18.71 46.05 7.76
CA SER A 255 18.61 47.52 7.72
C SER A 255 19.85 48.19 8.30
N ASN A 256 21.05 47.74 7.92
CA ASN A 256 22.29 48.50 8.14
C ASN A 256 23.42 48.01 7.22
N ASN A 257 23.37 48.35 5.93
CA ASN A 257 24.59 48.50 5.12
C ASN A 257 24.31 49.41 3.92
N HIS A 258 24.50 50.72 4.12
CA HIS A 258 24.72 51.67 3.03
C HIS A 258 26.09 51.36 2.41
N HIS A 259 26.11 50.82 1.19
CA HIS A 259 27.33 50.74 0.38
C HIS A 259 27.62 52.09 -0.27
N HIS A 260 28.68 52.76 0.21
CA HIS A 260 29.40 53.77 -0.54
C HIS A 260 30.08 53.12 -1.75
N ILE A 261 29.84 53.67 -2.93
CA ILE A 261 30.51 53.31 -4.18
C ILE A 261 31.82 54.09 -4.24
N GLU A 262 32.95 53.39 -4.34
CA GLU A 262 34.20 53.95 -4.88
C GLU A 262 34.52 53.26 -6.20
N GLU A 263 34.64 54.10 -7.23
CA GLU A 263 35.12 53.76 -8.57
C GLU A 263 36.60 53.38 -8.51
N ASN A 264 37.02 52.35 -9.25
CA ASN A 264 38.40 52.32 -9.71
C ASN A 264 38.52 51.70 -11.11
N THR A 265 39.02 52.53 -12.00
CA THR A 265 39.34 52.32 -13.40
C THR A 265 40.61 51.48 -13.56
N ASN A 266 40.58 50.42 -14.38
CA ASN A 266 41.60 50.21 -15.42
C ASN A 266 41.30 49.01 -16.33
N SER A 267 41.38 49.27 -17.63
CA SER A 267 41.28 48.32 -18.73
C SER A 267 42.63 47.64 -19.01
N ASN A 268 42.63 46.33 -19.27
CA ASN A 268 43.48 45.72 -20.30
C ASN A 268 42.95 44.33 -20.72
N TYR A 269 42.87 44.13 -22.03
CA TYR A 269 42.42 42.91 -22.71
C TYR A 269 43.52 41.84 -22.77
N MET A 270 43.18 40.56 -22.49
CA MET A 270 43.76 39.39 -23.20
C MET A 270 42.88 38.14 -23.01
N PHE A 271 42.76 37.33 -24.07
CA PHE A 271 41.91 36.14 -24.22
C PHE A 271 42.15 34.99 -23.21
N PRO A 272 41.16 34.10 -22.97
CA PRO A 272 41.22 33.08 -21.92
C PRO A 272 42.07 31.87 -22.31
N SER A 273 42.86 31.37 -21.37
CA SER A 273 43.48 30.03 -21.40
C SER A 273 42.51 28.98 -20.83
N PRO A 274 42.57 27.70 -21.25
CA PRO A 274 41.65 26.66 -20.80
C PRO A 274 41.84 26.34 -19.30
N PRO A 275 40.79 25.89 -18.60
CA PRO A 275 40.84 25.72 -17.15
C PRO A 275 41.72 24.53 -16.75
N ILE A 276 42.56 24.76 -15.75
CA ILE A 276 43.30 23.72 -15.02
C ILE A 276 42.33 23.14 -13.98
N SER A 277 42.22 21.81 -13.97
CA SER A 277 41.47 21.03 -12.99
C SER A 277 42.20 21.08 -11.64
N GLU A 278 41.65 21.81 -10.68
CA GLU A 278 41.93 21.60 -9.25
C GLU A 278 40.62 21.43 -8.49
N THR A 279 40.41 20.20 -8.03
CA THR A 279 39.48 19.83 -6.98
C THR A 279 39.85 20.56 -5.70
N SER A 280 39.16 21.65 -5.41
CA SER A 280 39.08 22.20 -4.06
C SER A 280 37.74 21.76 -3.47
N SER A 281 37.86 20.93 -2.43
CA SER A 281 36.81 20.62 -1.47
C SER A 281 36.13 21.91 -1.03
N ILE A 282 34.87 22.08 -1.45
CA ILE A 282 33.98 23.07 -0.87
C ILE A 282 33.75 22.61 0.56
N GLU A 283 34.32 23.35 1.50
CA GLU A 283 33.95 23.28 2.90
C GLU A 283 32.45 23.59 3.00
N ASP A 284 31.72 22.62 3.55
CA ASP A 284 30.32 22.75 3.92
C ASP A 284 30.17 23.95 4.86
N TYR A 285 29.74 25.09 4.31
CA TYR A 285 29.19 26.17 5.12
C TYR A 285 27.88 25.65 5.71
N ASP A 286 27.94 25.32 6.99
CA ASP A 286 26.82 24.97 7.84
C ASP A 286 25.80 26.13 7.82
N ILE A 287 24.80 26.01 6.94
CA ILE A 287 23.62 26.89 6.96
C ILE A 287 22.81 26.46 8.17
N SER A 288 23.20 27.01 9.33
CA SER A 288 22.39 26.99 10.54
C SER A 288 20.95 27.38 10.17
N SER A 289 20.02 26.47 10.42
CA SER A 289 18.60 26.54 10.12
C SER A 289 18.00 27.93 10.34
N LYS A 290 17.88 28.72 9.27
CA LYS A 290 17.02 29.92 9.28
C LYS A 290 15.58 29.45 9.21
N SER A 291 14.76 29.76 10.23
CA SER A 291 13.34 29.42 10.23
C SER A 291 12.60 30.35 9.26
N SER A 292 12.53 29.98 7.99
CA SER A 292 11.79 30.72 6.98
C SER A 292 10.29 30.60 7.24
N LYS A 293 9.72 31.60 7.91
CA LYS A 293 8.29 31.63 8.23
C LYS A 293 7.50 32.02 6.98
N ILE A 294 6.52 31.20 6.63
CA ILE A 294 5.66 31.44 5.47
C ILE A 294 4.67 32.57 5.78
N ALA A 295 4.75 33.65 5.02
CA ALA A 295 3.83 34.79 5.05
C ALA A 295 2.58 34.55 4.20
N GLY A 296 2.74 33.88 3.04
CA GLY A 296 1.66 33.68 2.08
C GLY A 296 2.03 32.77 0.93
N VAL A 297 1.05 32.52 0.05
CA VAL A 297 1.24 31.77 -1.20
C VAL A 297 0.62 32.57 -2.35
N ILE A 298 1.30 32.60 -3.49
CA ILE A 298 0.81 33.20 -4.73
C ILE A 298 0.69 32.10 -5.78
N THR A 299 -0.46 32.01 -6.44
CA THR A 299 -0.69 31.06 -7.53
C THR A 299 -0.93 31.78 -8.86
N HIS A 300 -0.91 31.02 -9.96
CA HIS A 300 -1.29 31.54 -11.28
C HIS A 300 -2.66 32.23 -11.28
N GLY A 301 -3.62 31.73 -10.50
CA GLY A 301 -4.96 32.31 -10.38
C GLY A 301 -4.95 33.71 -9.76
N ASP A 302 -4.05 33.95 -8.80
CA ASP A 302 -3.92 35.24 -8.12
C ASP A 302 -3.30 36.29 -9.05
N ILE A 303 -2.22 35.92 -9.75
CA ILE A 303 -1.59 36.78 -10.76
C ILE A 303 -2.58 37.12 -11.87
N HIS A 304 -3.28 36.12 -12.41
CA HIS A 304 -4.25 36.34 -13.49
C HIS A 304 -5.38 37.30 -13.06
N ARG A 305 -5.87 37.17 -11.81
CA ARG A 305 -6.91 38.06 -11.26
C ARG A 305 -6.44 39.52 -11.25
N VAL A 306 -5.20 39.75 -10.83
CA VAL A 306 -4.61 41.08 -10.69
C VAL A 306 -4.28 41.70 -12.04
N LEU A 307 -3.74 40.92 -12.98
CA LEU A 307 -3.45 41.41 -14.35
C LEU A 307 -4.71 41.83 -15.10
N LYS A 308 -5.87 41.24 -14.78
CA LYS A 308 -7.15 41.62 -15.37
C LYS A 308 -7.71 42.95 -14.81
N SER A 309 -7.38 43.29 -13.56
CA SER A 309 -7.90 44.48 -12.89
C SER A 309 -6.93 45.67 -12.89
N ALA A 310 -5.64 45.46 -13.15
CA ALA A 310 -4.62 46.51 -13.10
C ALA A 310 -4.52 47.32 -14.40
N THR A 311 -4.27 48.63 -14.28
CA THR A 311 -3.89 49.51 -15.40
C THR A 311 -2.40 49.33 -15.73
N LYS A 312 -2.00 49.52 -16.99
CA LYS A 312 -0.59 49.31 -17.44
C LYS A 312 0.45 50.05 -16.60
N GLU A 313 0.13 51.23 -16.09
CA GLU A 313 1.04 52.06 -15.28
C GLU A 313 1.09 51.62 -13.81
N GLY A 314 0.05 50.94 -13.30
CA GLY A 314 -0.05 50.49 -11.91
C GLY A 314 0.56 49.12 -11.64
N ILE A 315 0.80 48.29 -12.66
CA ILE A 315 1.30 46.91 -12.51
C ILE A 315 2.63 46.85 -11.78
N PHE A 316 3.54 47.81 -12.02
CA PHE A 316 4.87 47.86 -11.41
C PHE A 316 4.85 48.29 -9.93
N GLN A 317 3.72 48.80 -9.43
CA GLN A 317 3.56 49.19 -8.03
C GLN A 317 3.02 48.06 -7.16
N ILE A 318 2.54 46.98 -7.79
CA ILE A 318 1.96 45.82 -7.11
C ILE A 318 3.07 44.97 -6.51
N ARG A 319 2.92 44.65 -5.23
CA ARG A 319 3.85 43.82 -4.46
C ARG A 319 3.24 42.45 -4.16
N ALA A 320 4.09 41.50 -3.78
CA ALA A 320 3.69 40.15 -3.40
C ALA A 320 2.61 40.15 -2.30
N VAL A 321 2.74 41.02 -1.29
CA VAL A 321 1.76 41.19 -0.20
C VAL A 321 0.37 41.59 -0.69
N ASP A 322 0.27 42.29 -1.82
CA ASP A 322 -1.00 42.79 -2.37
C ASP A 322 -1.80 41.68 -3.07
N ILE A 323 -1.14 40.58 -3.44
CA ILE A 323 -1.73 39.51 -4.28
C ILE A 323 -1.71 38.13 -3.62
N MET A 324 -0.92 37.96 -2.55
CA MET A 324 -0.79 36.67 -1.88
C MET A 324 -2.05 36.28 -1.09
N SER A 325 -2.31 34.99 -1.05
CA SER A 325 -3.21 34.41 -0.06
C SER A 325 -2.48 34.39 1.29
N SER A 326 -2.90 35.27 2.20
CA SER A 326 -2.36 35.37 3.56
C SER A 326 -2.83 34.19 4.42
N ASN A 327 -1.97 33.71 5.33
CA ASN A 327 -2.22 32.55 6.20
C ASN A 327 -2.51 31.25 5.43
N PRO A 328 -1.52 30.73 4.68
CA PRO A 328 -1.72 29.55 3.86
C PRO A 328 -1.93 28.30 4.73
N VAL A 329 -2.69 27.36 4.19
CA VAL A 329 -2.86 26.05 4.80
C VAL A 329 -1.52 25.31 4.66
N VAL A 330 -0.95 24.87 5.78
CA VAL A 330 0.30 24.10 5.80
C VAL A 330 0.03 22.65 6.20
N PHE A 331 0.92 21.75 5.79
CA PHE A 331 0.81 20.32 6.10
C PHE A 331 2.11 19.80 6.72
N GLN A 332 2.02 18.77 7.56
CA GLN A 332 3.18 18.16 8.22
C GLN A 332 3.84 17.15 7.26
N ASP A 333 5.17 17.14 7.21
CA ASP A 333 5.98 16.25 6.36
C ASP A 333 5.75 14.75 6.63
N GLU A 334 5.54 14.38 7.90
CA GLU A 334 5.22 13.01 8.31
C GLU A 334 3.76 12.60 8.08
N GLY A 335 2.90 13.53 7.65
CA GLY A 335 1.49 13.27 7.36
C GLY A 335 1.29 12.42 6.10
N LEU A 336 0.14 11.74 6.00
CA LEU A 336 -0.19 10.89 4.86
C LEU A 336 -0.53 11.72 3.61
N ALA A 337 -0.02 11.28 2.45
CA ALA A 337 -0.31 11.90 1.17
C ALA A 337 -1.82 11.86 0.81
N SER A 338 -2.55 10.83 1.28
CA SER A 338 -4.01 10.74 1.12
C SER A 338 -4.77 11.87 1.80
N ASP A 339 -4.30 12.25 2.99
CA ASP A 339 -4.93 13.28 3.82
C ASP A 339 -4.61 14.66 3.25
N ALA A 340 -3.41 14.82 2.70
CA ALA A 340 -3.04 16.00 1.92
C ALA A 340 -3.95 16.17 0.68
N VAL A 341 -4.19 15.12 -0.11
CA VAL A 341 -5.13 15.18 -1.26
C VAL A 341 -6.52 15.63 -0.82
N THR A 342 -7.01 15.07 0.28
CA THR A 342 -8.34 15.39 0.82
C THR A 342 -8.41 16.86 1.21
N THR A 343 -7.41 17.32 1.98
CA THR A 343 -7.27 18.73 2.39
C THR A 343 -7.22 19.69 1.20
N MET A 344 -6.45 19.35 0.17
CA MET A 344 -6.28 20.20 -1.03
C MET A 344 -7.57 20.28 -1.86
N LYS A 345 -8.30 19.18 -2.01
CA LYS A 345 -9.59 19.14 -2.74
C LYS A 345 -10.68 19.91 -1.99
N GLU A 346 -10.81 19.69 -0.68
CA GLU A 346 -11.83 20.37 0.14
C GLU A 346 -11.63 21.88 0.17
N LYS A 347 -10.37 22.33 0.26
CA LYS A 347 -10.03 23.76 0.28
C LYS A 347 -9.80 24.36 -1.11
N ASN A 348 -9.91 23.54 -2.16
CA ASN A 348 -9.68 23.92 -3.57
C ASN A 348 -8.35 24.66 -3.78
N ILE A 349 -7.26 24.13 -3.22
CA ILE A 349 -5.90 24.70 -3.31
C ILE A 349 -5.00 23.81 -4.18
N PRO A 350 -4.29 24.37 -5.17
CA PRO A 350 -3.45 23.59 -6.09
C PRO A 350 -2.06 23.28 -5.53
N LEU A 351 -1.64 23.99 -4.48
CA LEU A 351 -0.33 23.97 -3.86
C LEU A 351 -0.50 23.94 -2.34
N LEU A 352 0.25 23.07 -1.66
CA LEU A 352 0.23 22.94 -0.21
C LEU A 352 1.67 23.02 0.33
N PRO A 353 2.03 24.08 1.09
CA PRO A 353 3.33 24.14 1.76
C PRO A 353 3.44 23.09 2.86
N VAL A 354 4.63 22.54 3.00
CA VAL A 354 4.95 21.49 3.96
C VAL A 354 5.95 22.00 4.99
N ILE A 355 5.69 21.69 6.24
CA ILE A 355 6.54 22.01 7.38
C ILE A 355 6.97 20.75 8.12
N ASN A 356 8.15 20.79 8.72
CA ASN A 356 8.63 19.72 9.59
C ASN A 356 8.14 19.89 11.04
N SER A 357 8.54 18.98 11.92
CA SER A 357 8.24 19.02 13.37
C SER A 357 8.65 20.32 14.07
N ASP A 358 9.72 20.95 13.60
CA ASP A 358 10.24 22.22 14.14
C ASP A 358 9.51 23.45 13.58
N LYS A 359 8.45 23.23 12.78
CA LYS A 359 7.67 24.24 12.05
C LYS A 359 8.48 25.00 10.99
N ASN A 360 9.60 24.44 10.56
CA ASN A 360 10.36 24.99 9.44
C ASN A 360 9.73 24.54 8.13
N TRP A 361 9.63 25.46 7.18
CA TRP A 361 9.20 25.15 5.83
C TRP A 361 10.27 24.32 5.12
N VAL A 362 9.85 23.16 4.59
CA VAL A 362 10.75 22.19 3.93
C VAL A 362 10.47 22.06 2.43
N GLY A 363 9.36 22.60 1.94
CA GLY A 363 9.00 22.55 0.53
C GLY A 363 7.49 22.57 0.28
N VAL A 364 7.07 22.11 -0.89
CA VAL A 364 5.64 22.09 -1.28
C VAL A 364 5.27 20.75 -1.90
N ILE A 365 3.97 20.44 -1.86
CA ILE A 365 3.36 19.41 -2.71
C ILE A 365 2.29 20.05 -3.58
N THR A 366 2.15 19.55 -4.80
CA THR A 366 1.12 20.02 -5.73
C THR A 366 0.00 18.99 -5.86
N LEU A 367 -1.22 19.48 -6.12
CA LEU A 367 -2.37 18.59 -6.34
C LEU A 367 -2.15 17.70 -7.57
N LYS A 368 -1.43 18.21 -8.57
CA LYS A 368 -1.11 17.48 -9.80
C LYS A 368 -0.22 16.28 -9.50
N ASP A 369 0.88 16.47 -8.78
CA ASP A 369 1.81 15.39 -8.44
C ASP A 369 1.12 14.31 -7.62
N LEU A 370 0.25 14.71 -6.67
CA LEU A 370 -0.54 13.77 -5.89
C LEU A 370 -1.57 13.01 -6.74
N GLN A 371 -2.21 13.65 -7.72
CA GLN A 371 -3.19 12.99 -8.60
C GLN A 371 -2.54 11.96 -9.53
N GLU A 372 -1.29 12.15 -9.95
CA GLU A 372 -0.56 11.16 -10.75
C GLU A 372 -0.18 9.91 -9.94
N LEU A 373 -0.18 10.01 -8.61
CA LEU A 373 0.20 8.92 -7.70
C LEU A 373 -0.97 8.04 -7.23
N PHE A 374 -2.22 8.49 -7.38
CA PHE A 374 -3.43 7.84 -6.84
C PHE A 374 -4.44 7.38 -7.88
#